data_AF-A0A933MQQ0-F1
#
_entry.id   AF-A0A933MQQ0-F1
#
_cell.length_a   1.000
_cell.length_b   1.000
_cell.length_c   1.000
_cell.angle_alpha   90.00
_cell.angle_beta   90.00
_cell.angle_gamma   90.00
#
_symmetry.space_group_name_H-M   'P 1'
#
loop_
_entity.id
_entity.type
_entity.pdbx_description
1 polymer ?
#
loop_
_entity_poly.entity_id
_entity_poly.type
_entity_poly.pdbx_seq_one_letter_code
_entity_poly.pdbx_strand_id
1 'polypeptide(L)' 'MSIYPVGSMVRLNSGEVAVVIRSHERALIRPTLRMILDPRGDYYPEAQEVDLRKDRKRFIVGPVGDDLFLKRY' A
#
# COMPACT_ATOMS: atom_id res chain seq x y z
N MET A 1 2.97 13.93 12.41
CA MET A 1 2.03 13.71 11.28
C MET A 1 2.70 12.77 10.29
N SER A 2 2.07 11.67 9.89
CA SER A 2 2.63 10.76 8.88
C SER A 2 2.26 11.23 7.47
N ILE A 3 3.19 11.08 6.52
CA ILE A 3 2.97 11.39 5.10
C ILE A 3 2.03 10.38 4.42
N TYR A 4 1.83 9.21 5.02
CA TYR A 4 0.88 8.19 4.56
C TYR A 4 -0.08 7.87 5.72
N PRO A 5 -1.23 8.57 5.80
CA PRO A 5 -2.24 8.32 6.81
C PRO A 5 -2.77 6.89 6.77
N VAL A 6 -3.25 6.40 7.91
CA VAL A 6 -3.98 5.12 7.96
C VAL A 6 -5.25 5.24 7.10
N GLY A 7 -5.55 4.21 6.33
CA GLY A 7 -6.65 4.16 5.38
C GLY A 7 -6.30 4.64 3.97
N SER A 8 -5.15 5.30 3.77
CA SER A 8 -4.72 5.69 2.43
C SER A 8 -4.38 4.47 1.56
N MET A 9 -4.84 4.46 0.32
CA MET A 9 -4.43 3.49 -0.69
C MET A 9 -3.19 3.99 -1.43
N VAL A 10 -2.25 3.09 -1.63
CA VAL A 10 -0.93 3.39 -2.18
C VAL A 10 -0.52 2.32 -3.17
N ARG A 11 0.25 2.73 -4.18
CA ARG A 11 0.90 1.83 -5.12
C ARG A 11 2.35 1.61 -4.71
N LEU A 12 2.82 0.37 -4.79
CA LEU A 12 4.21 0.01 -4.56
C LEU A 12 5.01 0.00 -5.86
N ASN A 13 6.34 0.10 -5.73
CA ASN A 13 7.28 0.09 -6.85
C ASN A 13 7.23 -1.18 -7.72
N SER A 14 6.75 -2.29 -7.18
CA SER A 14 6.55 -3.54 -7.90
C SER A 14 5.17 -3.66 -8.57
N GLY A 15 4.29 -2.67 -8.41
CA GLY A 15 3.00 -2.57 -9.09
C GLY A 15 1.80 -2.89 -8.21
N GLU A 16 2.00 -3.62 -7.10
CA GLU A 16 0.91 -3.97 -6.20
C GLU A 16 0.28 -2.75 -5.49
N VAL A 17 -1.00 -2.91 -5.13
CA VAL A 17 -1.81 -1.89 -4.46
C VAL A 17 -2.11 -2.36 -3.04
N ALA A 18 -1.98 -1.45 -2.09
CA ALA A 18 -2.16 -1.75 -0.68
C ALA A 18 -2.83 -0.59 0.05
N VAL A 19 -3.40 -0.88 1.22
CA VAL A 19 -3.92 0.13 2.16
C VAL A 19 -2.98 0.26 3.35
N VAL A 20 -2.75 1.50 3.80
CA VAL A 20 -1.97 1.78 5.00
C VAL A 20 -2.80 1.39 6.22
N ILE A 21 -2.29 0.47 7.04
CA ILE A 21 -2.96 0.02 8.28
C ILE A 21 -2.27 0.52 9.55
N ARG A 22 -0.99 0.93 9.45
CA ARG A 22 -0.25 1.53 10.55
C ARG A 22 0.79 2.51 10.02
N SER A 23 0.80 3.72 10.57
CA SER A 23 1.89 4.68 10.36
C SER A 23 2.86 4.66 11.54
N HIS A 24 4.11 5.06 11.31
CA HIS A 24 5.16 5.08 12.33
C HIS A 24 5.75 6.49 12.44
N GLU A 25 5.71 7.09 13.63
CA GLU A 25 6.17 8.47 13.85
C GLU A 25 7.65 8.68 13.54
N ARG A 26 8.47 7.66 13.82
CA ARG A 26 9.92 7.70 13.58
C ARG A 26 10.33 7.19 12.19
N ALA A 27 9.38 6.72 11.39
CA ALA A 27 9.62 6.13 10.07
C ALA A 27 8.50 6.50 9.10
N LEU A 28 8.39 7.80 8.81
CA LEU A 28 7.25 8.40 8.09
C LEU A 28 6.99 7.77 6.71
N ILE A 29 8.04 7.38 5.97
CA ILE A 29 7.95 6.76 4.63
C ILE A 29 7.82 5.23 4.65
N ARG A 30 7.81 4.59 5.84
CA ARG A 30 7.81 3.12 5.98
C ARG A 30 6.63 2.63 6.83
N PRO A 31 5.37 2.82 6.40
CA PRO A 31 4.21 2.28 7.09
C PRO A 31 4.13 0.75 7.06
N THR A 32 3.21 0.20 7.84
CA THR A 32 2.71 -1.18 7.64
C THR A 32 1.48 -1.13 6.75
N LEU A 33 1.45 -2.02 5.76
CA LEU A 33 0.45 -2.09 4.70
C LEU A 33 -0.32 -3.40 4.77
N ARG A 34 -1.59 -3.38 4.35
CA ARG A 34 -2.35 -4.59 3.99
C ARG A 34 -2.48 -4.64 2.47
N MET A 35 -2.04 -5.73 1.87
CA MET A 35 -2.01 -5.93 0.42
C MET A 35 -3.42 -6.16 -0.11
N ILE A 36 -3.75 -5.55 -1.24
CA ILE A 36 -5.08 -5.64 -1.87
C ILE A 36 -4.97 -6.29 -3.25
N LEU A 37 -4.21 -5.67 -4.16
CA LEU A 37 -3.99 -6.18 -5.51
C LEU A 37 -2.52 -6.52 -5.72
N ASP A 38 -2.25 -7.64 -6.36
CA ASP A 38 -0.92 -8.03 -6.81
C ASP A 38 -0.43 -7.16 -7.99
N PRO A 39 0.80 -7.34 -8.50
CA PRO A 39 1.29 -6.60 -9.66
C PRO A 39 0.48 -6.79 -10.96
N ARG A 40 -0.32 -7.86 -11.06
CA ARG A 40 -1.19 -8.16 -12.21
C ARG A 40 -2.56 -7.50 -12.09
N GLY A 41 -2.90 -6.96 -10.92
CA GLY A 41 -4.19 -6.35 -10.64
C GLY A 41 -5.24 -7.34 -10.13
N ASP A 42 -4.81 -8.55 -9.77
CA ASP A 42 -5.64 -9.57 -9.14
C ASP A 42 -5.61 -9.40 -7.62
N TYR A 43 -6.72 -9.75 -6.96
CA TYR A 43 -6.75 -9.69 -5.50
C TYR A 43 -5.82 -10.75 -4.91
N TYR A 44 -5.11 -10.39 -3.84
CA TYR A 44 -4.40 -11.40 -3.05
C TYR A 44 -5.43 -12.40 -2.48
N PRO A 45 -5.19 -13.72 -2.60
CA PRO A 45 -6.14 -14.74 -2.13
C PRO A 45 -6.28 -14.75 -0.60
N GLU A 46 -5.25 -14.29 0.10
CA GLU A 46 -5.23 -14.17 1.56
C GLU A 46 -4.82 -12.75 1.98
N ALA A 47 -5.27 -12.33 3.16
CA ALA A 47 -4.89 -11.06 3.73
C ALA A 47 -3.39 -11.07 4.09
N GLN A 48 -2.59 -10.31 3.34
CA GLN A 48 -1.16 -10.18 3.60
C GLN A 48 -0.85 -8.81 4.21
N GLU A 49 -0.12 -8.79 5.32
CA GLU A 49 0.41 -7.57 5.93
C GLU A 49 1.93 -7.45 5.71
N VAL A 50 2.38 -6.25 5.32
CA VAL A 50 3.79 -5.97 5.02
C VAL A 50 4.25 -4.74 5.80
N ASP A 51 5.26 -4.92 6.64
CA ASP A 51 5.97 -3.82 7.31
C ASP A 51 7.12 -3.33 6.44
N LEU A 52 6.98 -2.15 5.83
CA LEU A 52 8.01 -1.60 4.94
C LEU A 52 9.32 -1.24 5.65
N ARG A 53 9.36 -1.23 6.99
CA ARG A 53 10.62 -1.10 7.74
C ARG A 53 11.46 -2.38 7.64
N LYS A 54 10.79 -3.53 7.50
CA LYS A 54 11.42 -4.85 7.38
C LYS A 54 11.71 -5.23 5.92
N ASP A 55 10.93 -4.70 4.98
CA ASP A 55 11.15 -4.89 3.54
C ASP A 55 11.62 -3.60 2.87
N ARG A 56 12.94 -3.46 2.72
CA ARG A 56 13.55 -2.28 2.11
C ARG A 56 13.36 -2.23 0.59
N LYS A 57 13.07 -3.35 -0.08
CA LYS A 57 12.93 -3.44 -1.53
C LYS A 57 11.58 -2.89 -2.00
N ARG A 58 10.55 -2.99 -1.14
CA ARG A 58 9.24 -2.38 -1.37
C ARG A 58 9.21 -0.95 -0.87
N PHE A 59 8.70 -0.04 -1.69
CA PHE A 59 8.45 1.34 -1.30
C PHE A 59 7.25 1.92 -2.07
N ILE A 60 6.61 2.91 -1.46
CA ILE A 60 5.45 3.58 -2.04
C ILE A 60 5.91 4.51 -3.15
N VAL A 61 5.32 4.38 -4.34
CA VAL A 61 5.57 5.27 -5.49
C VAL A 61 4.52 6.37 -5.63
N GLY A 62 3.35 6.20 -5.03
CA GLY A 62 2.31 7.23 -5.00
C GLY A 62 0.98 6.77 -4.42
N PRO A 63 0.06 7.71 -4.16
CA PRO A 63 -1.31 7.39 -3.80
C PRO A 63 -2.04 6.74 -4.99
N VAL A 64 -3.07 5.96 -4.67
CA VAL A 64 -4.04 5.46 -5.64
C VAL A 64 -5.31 6.27 -5.45
N GLY A 65 -5.79 6.90 -6.53
CA GLY A 65 -7.07 7.61 -6.53
C GLY A 65 -8.26 6.67 -6.62
N ASP A 66 -9.46 7.23 -6.45
CA ASP A 66 -10.73 6.49 -6.55
C ASP A 66 -10.99 5.91 -7.95
N ASP A 67 -10.25 6.39 -8.95
CA ASP A 67 -10.30 5.93 -10.34
C ASP A 67 -9.95 4.44 -10.51
N LEU A 68 -9.22 3.85 -9.55
CA LEU A 68 -8.95 2.42 -9.54
C LEU A 68 -10.23 1.57 -9.38
N PHE A 69 -11.25 2.09 -8.68
CA PHE A 69 -12.52 1.40 -8.47
C PHE A 69 -13.53 1.67 -9.59
N LEU A 70 -13.40 2.81 -10.28
CA LEU A 70 -14.34 3.23 -11.33
C LEU A 70 -14.14 2.49 -12.66
N LYS A 71 -13.02 1.81 -12.88
CA LYS A 71 -12.74 1.07 -14.13
C LYS A 71 -13.30 -0.35 -14.19
N ARG A 72 -14.03 -0.81 -13.17
CA ARG A 72 -14.50 -2.21 -13.07
C ARG A 72 -16.03 -2.36 -13.07
N TYR A 73 -16.78 -1.29 -13.36
CA TYR A 73 -18.22 -1.29 -13.60
C TYR A 73 -18.54 -0.77 -15.00
#